data_AF-A0A7R9CIW7-F1
#
_entry.id   AF-A0A7R9CIW7-F1
#
_cell.length_a   1.000
_cell.length_b   1.000
_cell.length_c   1.000
_cell.angle_alpha   90.00
_cell.angle_beta   90.00
_cell.angle_gamma   90.00
#
_symmetry.space_group_name_H-M   'P 1'
#
loop_
_entity.id
_entity.type
_entity.pdbx_description
1 polymer ?
#
loop_
_entity_poly.entity_id
_entity_poly.type
_entity_poly.pdbx_seq_one_letter_code
_entity_poly.pdbx_strand_id
1 'polypeptide(L)'
;MDVHDTALIPRSIPLEPGMIITIEPGVYVSPKNQWAPPEFYGMGIRIEDDILITSEGPVVLTESCPKTVEQVEKLASFIPSVPTVSITHCM
;
A
#
# COMPACT_ATOMS: atom_id res chain seq x y z
N MET A 1 1.43 -8.11 20.30
CA MET A 1 2.08 -7.80 19.01
C MET A 1 1.03 -8.08 17.99
N ASP A 2 0.59 -7.03 17.31
CA ASP A 2 -0.63 -6.99 16.54
C ASP A 2 -0.41 -6.08 15.33
N VAL A 3 -1.21 -6.22 14.27
CA VAL A 3 -1.10 -5.38 13.06
C VAL A 3 -1.36 -3.91 13.39
N HIS A 4 -2.41 -3.65 14.17
CA HIS A 4 -2.70 -2.33 14.72
C HIS A 4 -2.28 -2.30 16.19
N ASP A 5 -0.96 -2.24 16.42
CA ASP A 5 -0.41 -2.28 17.76
C ASP A 5 -0.75 -1.02 18.57
N THR A 6 -0.76 -1.14 19.89
CA THR A 6 -0.88 -0.02 20.84
C THR A 6 -2.14 0.86 20.68
N ALA A 7 -3.29 0.26 20.37
CA ALA A 7 -4.55 1.00 20.11
C ALA A 7 -5.02 1.99 21.21
N LEU A 8 -4.50 1.84 22.45
CA LEU A 8 -4.80 2.73 23.57
C LEU A 8 -3.88 3.96 23.65
N ILE A 9 -2.80 4.00 22.88
CA ILE A 9 -1.86 5.13 22.83
C ILE A 9 -2.46 6.24 21.95
N PRO A 10 -2.51 7.51 22.42
CA PRO A 10 -3.02 8.61 21.61
C PRO A 10 -2.14 8.87 20.38
N ARG A 11 -2.77 9.09 19.21
CA ARG A 11 -2.06 9.41 17.95
C ARG A 11 -1.45 10.81 17.88
N SER A 12 -1.63 11.63 18.92
CA SER A 12 -1.17 13.02 18.99
C SER A 12 0.14 13.20 19.76
N ILE A 13 0.73 12.12 20.27
CA ILE A 13 2.02 12.19 20.96
C ILE A 13 3.16 12.33 19.93
N PRO A 14 4.27 13.01 20.29
CA PRO A 14 5.46 12.99 19.46
C PRO A 14 5.97 11.56 19.22
N LEU A 15 6.49 11.32 18.02
CA LEU A 15 7.15 10.05 17.71
C LEU A 15 8.51 9.99 18.41
N GLU A 16 8.86 8.82 18.95
CA GLU A 16 10.12 8.57 19.64
C GLU A 16 10.92 7.46 18.93
N PRO A 17 12.26 7.49 19.00
CA PRO A 17 13.09 6.40 18.47
C PRO A 17 12.69 5.03 19.02
N GLY A 18 12.62 4.03 18.14
CA GLY A 18 12.17 2.67 18.45
C GLY A 18 10.70 2.40 18.15
N MET A 19 9.88 3.44 17.91
CA MET A 19 8.52 3.26 17.41
C MET A 19 8.53 2.78 15.96
N ILE A 20 7.60 1.89 15.61
CA ILE A 20 7.33 1.45 14.24
C ILE A 20 5.89 1.84 13.90
N ILE A 21 5.70 2.53 12.78
CA ILE A 21 4.38 2.97 12.30
C ILE A 21 4.24 2.70 10.80
N THR A 22 3.01 2.54 10.33
CA THR A 22 2.71 2.53 8.90
C THR A 22 2.58 3.96 8.36
N ILE A 23 3.02 4.19 7.13
CA ILE A 23 2.70 5.37 6.34
C ILE A 23 1.94 4.91 5.09
N GLU A 24 0.63 5.13 5.08
CA GLU A 24 -0.30 4.45 4.18
C GLU A 24 -1.27 5.38 3.42
N PRO A 25 -0.80 6.41 2.70
CA PRO A 25 -1.69 7.29 1.94
C PRO A 25 -2.47 6.53 0.86
N GLY A 26 -3.75 6.87 0.70
CA GLY A 26 -4.60 6.30 -0.33
C GLY A 26 -5.62 7.28 -0.90
N VAL A 27 -5.99 7.06 -2.16
CA VAL A 27 -7.02 7.81 -2.89
C VAL A 27 -8.04 6.81 -3.41
N TYR A 28 -9.31 7.08 -3.14
CA TYR A 28 -10.43 6.22 -3.53
C TYR A 28 -11.50 7.06 -4.20
N VAL A 29 -11.81 6.75 -5.46
CA VAL A 29 -12.80 7.49 -6.25
C VAL A 29 -14.08 6.66 -6.33
N SER A 30 -15.13 7.16 -5.68
CA SER A 30 -16.45 6.52 -5.75
C SER A 30 -16.95 6.40 -7.20
N PRO A 31 -17.61 5.30 -7.58
CA PRO A 31 -18.31 5.20 -8.85
C PRO A 31 -19.43 6.24 -9.04
N LYS A 32 -19.87 6.89 -7.94
CA LYS A 32 -20.90 7.93 -7.93
C LYS A 32 -20.30 9.34 -7.76
N ASN A 33 -18.98 9.48 -7.88
CA ASN A 33 -18.32 10.78 -7.76
C ASN A 33 -18.82 11.70 -8.90
N GLN A 34 -19.11 12.97 -8.59
CA GLN A 34 -19.65 13.94 -9.56
C GLN A 34 -18.59 14.94 -10.04
N TRP A 35 -17.40 14.92 -9.43
CA TRP A 35 -16.34 15.91 -9.64
C TRP A 35 -15.06 15.31 -10.24
N ALA A 36 -14.85 14.01 -10.09
CA ALA A 36 -13.72 13.31 -10.70
C ALA A 36 -14.01 13.01 -12.18
N PRO A 37 -12.98 12.93 -13.04
CA PRO A 37 -13.15 12.43 -14.40
C PRO A 37 -13.65 10.98 -14.42
N PRO A 38 -14.55 10.59 -15.36
CA PRO A 38 -15.19 9.27 -15.38
C PRO A 38 -14.23 8.09 -15.47
N GLU A 39 -13.06 8.27 -16.08
CA GLU A 39 -12.01 7.25 -16.19
C GLU A 39 -11.45 6.81 -14.84
N PHE A 40 -11.62 7.62 -13.78
CA PHE A 40 -11.19 7.27 -12.42
C PHE A 40 -12.28 6.59 -11.57
N TYR A 41 -13.50 6.46 -12.06
CA TYR A 41 -14.62 5.94 -11.26
C TYR A 41 -14.40 4.50 -10.81
N GLY A 42 -14.55 4.27 -9.50
CA GLY A 42 -14.34 2.96 -8.89
C GLY A 42 -12.87 2.60 -8.68
N MET A 43 -11.93 3.46 -9.04
CA MET A 43 -10.51 3.21 -8.78
C MET A 43 -10.13 3.54 -7.34
N GLY A 44 -9.26 2.72 -6.77
CA GLY A 44 -8.69 2.91 -5.45
C GLY A 44 -7.23 2.50 -5.44
N ILE A 45 -6.37 3.34 -4.87
CA ILE A 45 -4.94 3.12 -4.76
C ILE A 45 -4.50 3.48 -3.35
N ARG A 46 -3.70 2.62 -2.72
CA ARG A 46 -3.00 2.88 -1.46
C ARG A 46 -1.57 2.36 -1.59
N ILE A 47 -0.60 3.14 -1.15
CA ILE A 47 0.80 2.70 -1.05
C ILE A 47 1.17 2.80 0.43
N GLU A 48 1.78 1.75 0.96
CA GLU A 48 2.00 1.58 2.39
C GLU A 48 3.42 1.07 2.65
N ASP A 49 4.04 1.62 3.69
CA ASP A 49 5.35 1.21 4.17
C ASP A 49 5.40 1.18 5.70
N ASP A 50 6.19 0.26 6.24
CA ASP A 50 6.54 0.18 7.65
C ASP A 50 7.78 1.02 7.93
N ILE A 51 7.66 1.98 8.85
CA ILE A 51 8.70 2.96 9.16
C ILE A 51 9.16 2.80 10.60
N LEU A 52 10.45 2.54 10.79
CA LEU A 52 11.12 2.61 12.08
C LEU A 52 11.60 4.05 12.33
N ILE A 53 11.19 4.63 13.46
CA ILE A 53 11.69 5.93 13.92
C ILE A 53 13.05 5.72 14.60
N THR A 54 14.06 6.49 14.20
CA THR A 54 15.39 6.49 14.83
C THR A 54 15.81 7.92 15.21
N SER A 55 16.92 8.07 15.93
CA SER A 55 17.49 9.38 16.25
C SER A 55 18.08 10.10 15.04
N GLU A 56 18.49 9.36 14.00
CA GLU A 56 19.15 9.88 12.81
C GLU A 56 18.16 10.16 11.66
N GLY A 57 16.93 9.64 11.76
CA GLY A 57 15.87 9.77 10.76
C GLY A 57 15.01 8.51 10.64
N PRO A 58 13.90 8.54 9.88
CA PRO A 58 13.09 7.35 9.65
C PRO A 58 13.81 6.34 8.75
N VAL A 59 13.67 5.05 9.05
CA VAL A 59 14.14 3.92 8.23
C VAL A 59 12.94 3.18 7.67
N VAL A 60 12.92 2.97 6.35
CA VAL A 60 11.85 2.24 5.66
C VAL A 60 12.16 0.73 5.71
N LEU A 61 11.43 -0.02 6.52
CA LEU A 61 11.67 -1.46 6.71
C LEU A 61 11.22 -2.29 5.48
N THR A 62 10.27 -1.77 4.71
CA THR A 62 9.67 -2.39 3.53
C THR A 62 10.15 -1.78 2.21
N GLU A 63 11.35 -1.18 2.21
CA GLU A 63 11.91 -0.48 1.04
C GLU A 63 12.07 -1.37 -0.20
N SER A 64 12.26 -2.68 0.00
CA SER A 64 12.50 -3.64 -1.07
C SER A 64 11.28 -3.93 -1.93
N CYS A 65 10.07 -3.57 -1.47
CA CYS A 65 8.85 -3.75 -2.23
C CYS A 65 8.76 -2.74 -3.40
N PRO A 66 8.65 -3.20 -4.67
CA PRO A 66 8.43 -2.33 -5.83
C PRO A 66 7.19 -1.44 -5.66
N LYS A 67 7.37 -0.12 -5.77
CA LYS A 67 6.25 0.84 -5.59
C LYS A 67 6.25 2.01 -6.58
N THR A 68 7.31 2.20 -7.36
CA THR A 68 7.24 3.11 -8.50
C THR A 68 6.53 2.44 -9.68
N VAL A 69 5.90 3.24 -10.53
CA VAL A 69 5.20 2.74 -11.73
C VAL A 69 6.13 1.86 -12.57
N GLU A 70 7.35 2.34 -12.85
CA GLU A 70 8.34 1.59 -13.63
C GLU A 70 8.71 0.25 -12.99
N GLN A 71 8.95 0.21 -11.67
CA GLN A 71 9.31 -1.02 -10.98
C GLN A 71 8.15 -2.03 -11.01
N VAL A 72 6.92 -1.57 -10.81
CA VAL A 72 5.71 -2.40 -10.84
C VAL A 72 5.45 -2.93 -12.25
N GLU A 73 5.51 -2.07 -13.26
CA GLU A 73 5.34 -2.48 -14.67
C GLU A 73 6.42 -3.47 -15.10
N LYS A 74 7.68 -3.22 -14.71
CA LYS A 74 8.78 -4.15 -14.95
C LYS A 74 8.50 -5.50 -14.32
N LEU A 75 8.14 -5.55 -13.03
CA LEU A 75 7.80 -6.78 -12.34
C LEU A 75 6.62 -7.51 -13.02
N ALA A 76 5.55 -6.79 -13.35
CA ALA A 76 4.36 -7.34 -13.99
C ALA A 76 4.60 -7.81 -15.44
N SER A 77 5.57 -7.22 -16.15
CA SER A 77 5.96 -7.65 -17.49
C SER A 77 6.71 -8.98 -17.51
N PHE A 78 7.33 -9.37 -16.39
CA PHE A 78 7.90 -10.70 -16.19
C PHE A 78 6.81 -11.68 -15.74
N ILE A 79 5.92 -12.05 -16.66
CA ILE A 79 5.08 -13.25 -16.47
C ILE A 79 5.85 -14.44 -17.10
N PRO A 80 6.63 -15.24 -16.33
CA PRO A 80 6.96 -16.58 -16.80
C PRO A 80 5.62 -17.29 -17.04
N SER A 81 5.45 -17.94 -18.18
CA SER A 81 4.20 -18.54 -18.63
C SER A 81 3.51 -19.32 -17.51
N VAL A 82 2.59 -18.67 -16.81
CA VAL A 82 1.65 -19.36 -15.92
C VAL A 82 0.82 -20.23 -16.84
N PRO A 83 0.82 -21.57 -16.69
CA PRO A 83 -0.06 -22.40 -17.49
C PRO A 83 -1.48 -21.92 -17.23
N THR A 84 -2.16 -21.53 -18.31
CA THR A 84 -3.55 -21.12 -18.32
C THR A 84 -4.38 -22.14 -17.57
N VAL A 85 -4.73 -21.88 -16.32
CA VAL A 85 -5.82 -22.63 -15.67
C VAL A 85 -7.08 -22.13 -16.36
N SER A 86 -7.52 -22.90 -17.35
CA SER A 86 -8.81 -22.74 -17.99
C SER A 86 -9.88 -22.83 -16.91
N ILE A 87 -10.43 -21.69 -16.50
CA ILE A 87 -11.67 -21.66 -15.72
C ILE A 87 -12.80 -21.90 -16.71
N THR A 88 -12.94 -23.15 -17.14
CA THR A 88 -14.16 -23.62 -17.78
C THR A 88 -15.08 -24.14 -16.68
N HIS A 89 -16.23 -23.48 -16.51
CA HIS A 89 -17.43 -23.94 -15.82
C HIS A 89 -17.36 -24.22 -14.30
N CYS A 90 -17.80 -23.23 -13.52
CA CYS A 90 -18.83 -23.47 -12.51
C CYS A 90 -19.99 -22.50 -12.82
N MET A 91 -20.95 -22.99 -13.59
CA MET A 91 -22.35 -22.60 -13.43
C MET A 91 -22.94 -23.41 -12.30
#